data_AF-A0AAD9FFF5-F1
#
_entry.id   AF-A0AAD9FFF5-F1
#
_cell.length_a   1.000
_cell.length_b   1.000
_cell.length_c   1.000
_cell.angle_alpha   90.00
_cell.angle_beta   90.00
_cell.angle_gamma   90.00
#
_symmetry.space_group_name_H-M   'P 1'
#
loop_
_entity.id
_entity.type
_entity.pdbx_description
1 polymer ?
#
loop_
_entity_poly.entity_id
_entity_poly.type
_entity_poly.pdbx_seq_one_letter_code
_entity_poly.pdbx_strand_id
1 'polypeptide(L)'
;MEAVRRWQADWRYPTTLLCIYGFFSTVKPLEPFLTPYLTGPDKNLTTEQVNNQIFPVWTYTYLCVLVPVFLLTDWLRYKPVVIFQCLSLFATTATLLWLRSVAAMQAMQFCYGVVTASEVAYFSYIYRSFTKS
;
A
#
# COMPACT_ATOMS: atom_id res chain seq x y z
N MET A 1 14.12 -16.29 19.74
CA MET A 1 13.32 -16.59 18.52
C MET A 1 12.12 -17.51 18.78
N GLU A 2 12.03 -18.17 19.94
CA GLU A 2 10.91 -19.09 20.26
C GLU A 2 9.67 -18.38 20.80
N ALA A 3 9.83 -17.27 21.52
CA ALA A 3 8.71 -16.46 22.01
C ALA A 3 7.82 -15.98 20.85
N VAL A 4 8.39 -15.35 19.82
CA VAL A 4 7.66 -14.88 18.62
C VAL A 4 6.89 -16.03 17.94
N ARG A 5 7.44 -17.24 17.96
CA ARG A 5 6.82 -18.45 17.39
C ARG A 5 5.60 -18.91 18.19
N ARG A 6 5.65 -18.81 19.53
CA ARG A 6 4.50 -19.12 20.42
C ARG A 6 3.38 -18.08 20.27
N TRP A 7 3.72 -16.80 20.13
CA TRP A 7 2.73 -15.73 19.87
C TRP A 7 2.08 -15.85 18.49
N GLN A 8 2.77 -16.38 17.49
CA GLN A 8 2.18 -16.68 16.17
C GLN A 8 1.27 -17.92 16.15
N ALA A 9 1.41 -18.83 17.11
CA ALA A 9 0.60 -20.06 17.18
C ALA A 9 -0.76 -19.82 17.86
N ASP A 10 -0.88 -18.81 18.71
CA ASP A 10 -2.17 -18.42 19.30
C ASP A 10 -3.01 -17.69 18.24
N TRP A 11 -4.09 -18.31 17.78
CA TRP A 11 -5.05 -17.78 16.79
C TRP A 11 -5.50 -16.33 17.06
N ARG A 12 -5.50 -15.91 18.33
CA ARG A 12 -5.85 -14.56 18.78
C ARG A 12 -4.93 -13.48 18.24
N TYR A 13 -3.61 -13.67 18.28
CA TYR A 13 -2.64 -12.64 17.86
C TYR A 13 -2.77 -12.24 16.38
N PRO A 14 -2.73 -13.18 15.41
CA PRO A 14 -2.91 -12.85 14.01
C PRO A 14 -4.34 -12.41 13.68
N THR A 15 -5.37 -12.85 14.42
CA THR A 15 -6.75 -12.34 14.26
C THR A 15 -6.86 -10.88 14.69
N THR A 16 -6.32 -10.51 15.85
CA THR A 16 -6.29 -9.11 16.31
C THR A 16 -5.49 -8.23 15.36
N LEU A 17 -4.35 -8.72 14.85
CA LEU A 17 -3.56 -8.01 13.85
C LEU A 17 -4.37 -7.78 12.57
N LEU A 18 -5.06 -8.81 12.05
CA LEU A 18 -5.93 -8.72 10.88
C LEU A 18 -7.06 -7.70 11.09
N CYS A 19 -7.71 -7.69 12.25
CA CYS A 19 -8.80 -6.75 12.56
C CYS A 19 -8.31 -5.30 12.63
N ILE A 20 -7.22 -5.05 13.37
CA ILE A 20 -6.63 -3.70 13.46
C ILE A 20 -6.20 -3.24 12.07
N TYR A 21 -5.54 -4.12 11.34
CA TYR A 21 -5.03 -3.81 10.01
C TYR A 21 -6.17 -3.56 9.00
N GLY A 22 -7.21 -4.40 8.98
CA GLY A 22 -8.37 -4.21 8.12
C GLY A 22 -9.11 -2.91 8.43
N PHE A 23 -9.17 -2.52 9.71
CA PHE A 23 -9.66 -1.20 10.09
C PHE A 23 -8.80 -0.07 9.50
N PHE A 24 -7.48 -0.12 9.65
CA PHE A 24 -6.61 0.91 9.06
C PHE A 24 -6.60 0.93 7.52
N SER A 25 -6.74 -0.23 6.87
CA SER A 25 -6.77 -0.35 5.41
C SER A 25 -8.07 0.20 4.80
N THR A 26 -9.18 0.11 5.53
CA THR A 26 -10.49 0.68 5.14
C THR A 26 -10.64 2.15 5.52
N VAL A 27 -10.00 2.57 6.61
CA VAL A 27 -9.97 3.97 7.04
C VAL A 27 -8.91 4.71 6.23
N LYS A 28 -9.29 5.15 5.04
CA LYS A 28 -8.47 6.02 4.18
C LYS A 28 -9.07 7.43 4.11
N PRO A 29 -9.10 8.18 5.22
CA PRO A 29 -9.73 9.49 5.27
C PRO A 29 -9.06 10.49 4.32
N LEU A 30 -7.82 10.25 3.91
CA LEU A 30 -7.06 11.13 3.02
C LEU A 30 -7.52 11.04 1.55
N GLU A 31 -7.96 9.88 1.07
CA GLU A 31 -8.36 9.67 -0.34
C GLU A 31 -9.45 10.65 -0.83
N PRO A 32 -10.54 10.94 -0.08
CA PRO A 32 -11.53 11.92 -0.52
C PRO A 32 -11.01 13.37 -0.53
N PHE A 33 -9.99 13.70 0.26
CA PHE A 33 -9.38 15.04 0.27
C PHE A 33 -8.25 15.20 -0.75
N LEU A 34 -7.80 14.10 -1.37
CA LEU A 34 -6.71 14.12 -2.34
C LEU A 34 -7.09 14.88 -3.62
N THR A 35 -8.28 14.61 -4.17
CA THR A 35 -8.79 15.30 -5.36
C THR A 35 -8.88 16.81 -5.16
N PRO A 36 -9.57 17.34 -4.12
CA PRO A 36 -9.62 18.78 -3.90
C PRO A 36 -8.26 19.40 -3.57
N TYR A 37 -7.33 18.65 -2.96
CA TYR A 37 -5.96 19.11 -2.72
C TYR A 37 -5.16 19.28 -4.02
N LEU A 38 -5.30 18.35 -4.97
CA LEU A 38 -4.61 18.41 -6.26
C LEU A 38 -5.21 19.43 -7.22
N THR A 39 -6.53 19.68 -7.13
CA THR A 39 -7.24 20.67 -7.96
C THR A 39 -7.32 22.05 -7.31
N GLY A 40 -6.84 22.17 -6.07
CA GLY A 40 -6.81 23.43 -5.32
C GLY A 40 -5.75 24.41 -5.82
N PRO A 41 -5.77 25.66 -5.33
CA PRO A 41 -4.87 26.74 -5.77
C PRO A 41 -3.38 26.45 -5.55
N ASP A 42 -3.05 25.48 -4.67
CA ASP A 42 -1.67 25.10 -4.36
C ASP A 42 -0.98 24.28 -5.47
N LYS A 43 -1.73 23.43 -6.18
CA LYS A 43 -1.23 22.50 -7.21
C LYS A 43 -1.72 22.87 -8.61
N ASN A 44 -2.90 23.48 -8.70
CA ASN A 44 -3.49 24.03 -9.93
C ASN A 44 -3.54 23.05 -11.11
N LEU A 45 -3.74 21.76 -10.82
CA LEU A 45 -3.91 20.72 -11.84
C LEU A 45 -5.38 20.70 -12.30
N THR A 46 -5.61 20.46 -13.59
CA THR A 46 -6.98 20.32 -14.08
C THR A 46 -7.58 19.01 -13.57
N THR A 47 -8.87 19.05 -13.22
CA THR A 47 -9.65 17.87 -12.81
C THR A 47 -9.55 16.73 -13.82
N GLU A 48 -9.49 17.04 -15.12
CA GLU A 48 -9.31 16.04 -16.16
C GLU A 48 -7.94 15.35 -16.12
N GLN A 49 -6.85 16.07 -15.86
CA GLN A 49 -5.52 15.46 -15.75
C GLN A 49 -5.44 14.51 -14.57
N VAL A 50 -6.01 14.90 -13.42
CA VAL A 50 -6.03 14.06 -12.22
C VAL A 50 -6.84 12.78 -12.46
N ASN A 51 -8.05 12.92 -13.01
CA ASN A 51 -8.93 11.78 -13.22
C ASN A 51 -8.49 10.85 -14.36
N ASN A 52 -7.99 11.38 -15.47
CA ASN A 52 -7.67 10.58 -16.65
C ASN A 52 -6.21 10.13 -16.71
N GLN A 53 -5.29 10.76 -15.98
CA GLN A 53 -3.87 10.41 -16.04
C GLN A 53 -3.24 9.99 -14.72
N ILE A 54 -3.79 10.39 -13.57
CA ILE A 54 -3.18 10.11 -12.26
C ILE A 54 -3.86 8.91 -11.60
N PHE A 55 -5.19 8.93 -11.45
CA PHE A 55 -5.92 7.79 -10.87
C PHE A 55 -5.79 6.46 -11.63
N PRO A 56 -5.85 6.39 -12.97
CA PRO A 56 -5.71 5.11 -13.66
C PRO A 56 -4.33 4.48 -13.47
N VAL A 57 -3.27 5.27 -13.30
CA VAL A 57 -1.91 4.75 -13.10
C VAL A 57 -1.84 3.90 -11.83
N TRP A 58 -2.51 4.32 -10.75
CA TRP A 58 -2.58 3.53 -9.52
C TRP A 58 -3.24 2.16 -9.77
N THR A 59 -4.43 2.15 -10.36
CA THR A 59 -5.21 0.93 -10.60
C THR A 59 -4.48 -0.04 -11.53
N TYR A 60 -3.93 0.44 -12.65
CA TYR A 60 -3.20 -0.40 -13.59
C TYR A 60 -1.90 -0.93 -12.99
N THR A 61 -1.15 -0.08 -12.28
CA THR A 61 0.09 -0.49 -11.61
C THR A 61 -0.19 -1.55 -10.56
N TYR A 62 -1.20 -1.34 -9.71
CA TYR A 62 -1.60 -2.30 -8.69
C TYR A 62 -1.87 -3.68 -9.31
N LEU A 63 -2.68 -3.76 -10.36
CA LEU A 63 -3.01 -5.01 -11.04
C LEU A 63 -1.78 -5.70 -11.64
N CYS A 64 -0.92 -4.94 -12.31
CA CYS A 64 0.29 -5.49 -12.93
C CYS A 64 1.32 -5.94 -11.90
N VAL A 65 1.49 -5.17 -10.81
CA VAL A 65 2.50 -5.39 -9.76
C VAL A 65 2.06 -6.47 -8.77
N LEU A 66 0.76 -6.79 -8.71
CA LEU A 66 0.21 -7.86 -7.90
C LEU A 66 0.97 -9.19 -8.09
N VAL A 67 1.14 -9.60 -9.35
CA VAL A 67 1.79 -10.87 -9.72
C VAL A 67 3.26 -10.92 -9.27
N PRO A 68 4.14 -9.96 -9.64
CA PRO A 68 5.54 -10.00 -9.22
C PRO A 68 5.70 -9.84 -7.71
N VAL A 69 4.85 -9.06 -7.05
CA VAL A 69 4.90 -8.90 -5.58
C VAL A 69 4.55 -10.21 -4.89
N PHE A 70 3.51 -10.93 -5.33
CA PHE A 70 3.17 -12.25 -4.79
C PHE A 70 4.36 -13.22 -4.85
N LEU A 71 5.03 -13.29 -6.01
CA LEU A 71 6.26 -14.06 -6.21
C LEU A 71 7.38 -13.60 -5.26
N LEU A 72 7.58 -12.29 -5.13
CA LEU A 72 8.60 -11.71 -4.25
C LEU A 72 8.35 -12.06 -2.78
N THR A 73 7.11 -11.98 -2.30
CA THR A 73 6.74 -12.32 -0.91
C THR A 73 6.99 -13.78 -0.59
N ASP A 74 6.74 -14.68 -1.55
CA ASP A 74 7.03 -16.11 -1.38
C ASP A 74 8.55 -16.38 -1.32
N TRP A 75 9.37 -15.54 -1.96
CA TRP A 75 10.82 -15.71 -2.02
C TRP A 75 11.59 -15.02 -0.88
N LEU A 76 11.25 -13.78 -0.52
CA LEU A 76 12.06 -12.94 0.39
C LEU A 76 11.73 -13.06 1.89
N ARG A 77 10.72 -13.85 2.28
CA ARG A 77 10.13 -13.86 3.65
C ARG A 77 9.57 -12.48 4.04
N TYR A 78 8.65 -12.43 5.00
CA TYR A 78 7.81 -11.26 5.32
C TYR A 78 8.53 -9.96 5.75
N LYS A 79 9.81 -10.01 6.17
CA LYS A 79 10.49 -8.87 6.83
C LYS A 79 10.87 -7.67 5.92
N PRO A 80 11.48 -7.85 4.74
CA PRO A 80 11.89 -6.74 3.88
C PRO A 80 10.72 -6.12 3.12
N VAL A 81 9.64 -6.87 2.86
CA VAL A 81 8.43 -6.35 2.18
C VAL A 81 7.76 -5.26 3.00
N VAL A 82 7.63 -5.47 4.31
CA VAL A 82 7.05 -4.47 5.23
C VAL A 82 7.92 -3.22 5.33
N ILE A 83 9.26 -3.38 5.39
CA ILE A 83 10.18 -2.24 5.43
C ILE A 83 10.10 -1.42 4.13
N PHE A 84 10.10 -2.10 2.98
CA PHE A 84 9.94 -1.48 1.67
C PHE A 84 8.60 -0.74 1.55
N GLN A 85 7.53 -1.31 2.09
CA GLN A 85 6.21 -0.70 2.13
C GLN A 85 6.21 0.59 2.96
N CYS A 86 6.80 0.59 4.17
CA CYS A 86 6.90 1.78 5.01
C CYS A 86 7.73 2.89 4.36
N LEU A 87 8.86 2.55 3.74
CA LEU A 87 9.70 3.51 3.02
C LEU A 87 8.96 4.12 1.82
N SER A 88 8.24 3.29 1.07
CA SER A 88 7.47 3.74 -0.10
C SER A 88 6.31 4.65 0.33
N LEU A 89 5.63 4.36 1.44
CA LEU A 89 4.60 5.24 2.01
C LEU A 89 5.16 6.60 2.43
N PHE A 90 6.32 6.62 3.08
CA PHE A 90 7.00 7.86 3.47
C PHE A 90 7.44 8.66 2.23
N ALA A 91 7.92 7.99 1.20
CA ALA A 91 8.26 8.64 -0.07
C ALA A 91 7.02 9.23 -0.76
N THR A 92 5.89 8.52 -0.74
CA THR A 92 4.60 8.99 -1.29
C THR A 92 4.12 10.25 -0.57
N THR A 93 4.11 10.27 0.77
CA THR A 93 3.68 11.45 1.53
C THR A 93 4.63 12.64 1.36
N ALA A 94 5.95 12.40 1.34
CA ALA A 94 6.94 13.44 1.04
C ALA A 94 6.75 14.03 -0.36
N THR A 95 6.50 13.17 -1.36
CA THR A 95 6.28 13.59 -2.75
C THR A 95 4.99 14.40 -2.88
N LEU A 96 3.92 13.98 -2.18
CA LEU A 96 2.66 14.71 -2.12
C LEU A 96 2.85 16.12 -1.56
N LEU A 97 3.67 16.28 -0.51
CA LEU A 97 3.88 17.56 0.17
C LEU A 97 4.72 18.53 -0.69
N TRP A 98 5.81 18.04 -1.28
CA TRP A 98 6.84 18.90 -1.88
C TRP A 98 6.75 19.07 -3.40
N LEU A 99 6.27 18.07 -4.15
CA LEU A 99 6.35 18.12 -5.62
C LEU A 99 5.02 18.54 -6.24
N ARG A 100 5.03 19.46 -7.20
CA ARG A 100 3.82 19.93 -7.92
C ARG A 100 3.67 19.34 -9.33
N SER A 101 4.64 18.57 -9.79
CA SER A 101 4.68 18.03 -11.16
C SER A 101 3.71 16.87 -11.36
N VAL A 102 3.07 16.81 -12.54
CA VAL A 102 2.21 15.69 -12.97
C VAL A 102 2.97 14.38 -12.97
N ALA A 103 4.22 14.38 -13.46
CA ALA A 103 5.06 13.18 -13.48
C ALA A 103 5.39 12.67 -12.06
N ALA A 104 5.56 13.60 -11.11
CA ALA A 104 5.78 13.25 -9.70
C ALA A 104 4.52 12.64 -9.06
N MET A 105 3.34 13.15 -9.41
CA MET A 105 2.07 12.58 -8.95
C MET A 105 1.82 11.19 -9.55
N GLN A 106 2.20 10.96 -10.80
CA GLN A 106 2.15 9.63 -11.42
C GLN A 106 3.11 8.65 -10.75
N ALA A 107 4.36 9.07 -10.49
CA ALA A 107 5.34 8.26 -9.77
C ALA A 107 4.88 7.94 -8.34
N MET A 108 4.27 8.91 -7.66
CA MET A 108 3.66 8.70 -6.34
C MET A 108 2.55 7.64 -6.40
N GLN A 109 1.63 7.73 -7.38
CA GLN A 109 0.56 6.76 -7.55
C GLN A 109 1.08 5.36 -7.90
N PHE A 110 2.16 5.29 -8.68
CA PHE A 110 2.86 4.04 -8.96
C PHE A 110 3.40 3.41 -7.66
N CYS A 111 4.15 4.17 -6.86
CA CYS A 111 4.67 3.72 -5.57
C CYS A 111 3.54 3.30 -4.61
N TYR A 112 2.44 4.04 -4.59
CA TYR A 112 1.27 3.70 -3.79
C TYR A 112 0.60 2.39 -4.27
N GLY A 113 0.55 2.14 -5.58
CA GLY A 113 0.05 0.88 -6.14
C GLY A 113 0.89 -0.33 -5.73
N VAL A 114 2.22 -0.18 -5.71
CA VAL A 114 3.17 -1.20 -5.24
C VAL A 114 2.98 -1.51 -3.75
N VAL A 115 2.77 -0.47 -2.93
CA VAL A 115 2.48 -0.58 -1.49
C VAL A 115 1.19 -1.38 -1.26
N THR A 116 0.11 -1.02 -1.96
CA THR A 116 -1.18 -1.73 -1.83
C THR A 116 -1.08 -3.18 -2.29
N ALA A 117 -0.34 -3.47 -3.36
CA ALA A 117 -0.09 -4.85 -3.80
C ALA A 117 0.68 -5.68 -2.75
N SER A 118 1.67 -5.06 -2.10
CA SER A 118 2.49 -5.70 -1.04
C SER A 118 1.68 -6.05 0.20
N GLU A 119 0.76 -5.17 0.57
CA GLU A 119 -0.23 -5.37 1.63
C GLU A 119 -1.15 -6.58 1.35
N VAL A 120 -1.69 -6.68 0.13
CA VAL A 120 -2.55 -7.80 -0.25
C VAL A 120 -1.79 -9.12 -0.20
N ALA A 121 -0.55 -9.12 -0.69
CA ALA A 121 0.31 -10.31 -0.64
C ALA A 121 0.65 -10.74 0.79
N TYR A 122 0.86 -9.79 1.70
CA TYR A 122 1.08 -10.06 3.12
C TYR A 122 -0.12 -10.78 3.77
N PHE A 123 -1.35 -10.35 3.46
CA PHE A 123 -2.53 -11.04 3.96
C PHE A 123 -2.62 -12.48 3.46
N SER A 124 -2.40 -12.71 2.17
CA SER A 124 -2.43 -14.07 1.61
C SER A 124 -1.40 -14.99 2.26
N TYR A 125 -0.20 -14.47 2.58
CA TYR A 125 0.81 -15.23 3.32
C TYR A 125 0.34 -15.61 4.73
N ILE A 126 -0.24 -14.66 5.47
CA ILE A 126 -0.79 -14.93 6.81
C ILE A 126 -1.90 -15.97 6.74
N TYR A 127 -2.88 -15.81 5.86
CA TYR A 127 -3.97 -16.79 5.70
C TYR A 127 -3.44 -18.20 5.37
N ARG A 128 -2.46 -18.30 4.48
CA ARG A 128 -1.79 -19.57 4.17
C ARG A 128 -1.12 -20.18 5.39
N SER A 129 -0.56 -19.37 6.28
CA SER A 129 0.07 -19.85 7.52
C SER A 129 -0.94 -20.39 8.53
N PHE A 130 -2.17 -19.84 8.58
CA PHE A 130 -3.24 -20.36 9.42
C PHE A 130 -3.78 -21.71 8.95
N THR A 131 -3.97 -21.91 7.65
CA THR A 131 -4.53 -23.16 7.10
C THR A 131 -3.55 -24.33 7.18
N LYS A 132 -2.25 -24.07 7.35
CA LYS A 132 -1.21 -25.09 7.48
C LYS A 132 -0.92 -25.54 8.93
N SER A 133 -1.58 -24.96 9.93
CA SER A 133 -1.50 -25.39 11.34
C SER A 133 -2.60 -26.40 11.68
#